data_AF-K1ZJU4-F1
#
_entry.id   AF-K1ZJU4-F1
#
_cell.length_a   1.000
_cell.length_b   1.000
_cell.length_c   1.000
_cell.angle_alpha   90.00
_cell.angle_beta   90.00
_cell.angle_gamma   90.00
#
_symmetry.space_group_name_H-M   'P 1'
#
loop_
_entity.id
_entity.type
_entity.pdbx_description
1 polymer ?
#
loop_
_entity_poly.entity_id
_entity_poly.type
_entity_poly.pdbx_seq_one_letter_code
_entity_poly.pdbx_strand_id
1 'polypeptide(L)' 'REFAITTQVGYHGEFASDGTLHCVNKISERFISATCCHCEKRYAKATFGKIEYLNKGEIY' A
#
# COMPACT_ATOMS: atom_id res chain seq x y z
N ARG A 1 -2.02 -18.03 8.97
CA ARG A 1 -2.30 -16.89 9.87
C ARG A 1 -2.59 -15.71 8.99
N GLU A 2 -3.72 -15.05 9.20
CA GLU A 2 -4.12 -13.92 8.39
C GLU A 2 -3.48 -12.62 8.90
N PHE A 3 -3.06 -11.76 7.97
CA PHE A 3 -2.48 -10.46 8.27
C PHE A 3 -3.14 -9.38 7.41
N ALA A 4 -3.54 -8.28 8.06
CA ALA A 4 -3.86 -7.04 7.37
C ALA A 4 -2.56 -6.28 7.08
N ILE A 5 -2.33 -5.93 5.82
CA ILE A 5 -1.11 -5.22 5.39
C ILE A 5 -1.46 -3.75 5.12
N THR A 6 -0.69 -2.84 5.70
CA THR A 6 -0.76 -1.41 5.42
C THR A 6 0.41 -1.01 4.54
N THR A 7 0.11 -0.48 3.36
CA THR A 7 1.08 0.18 2.48
C THR A 7 0.77 1.67 2.37
N GLN A 8 1.79 2.45 2.07
CA GLN A 8 1.68 3.82 1.61
C GLN A 8 1.94 3.82 0.11
N VAL A 9 1.02 4.40 -0.65
CA VAL A 9 1.09 4.46 -2.11
C VAL A 9 1.18 5.91 -2.55
N GLY A 10 2.08 6.20 -3.47
CA GLY A 10 2.21 7.50 -4.12
C GLY A 10 1.68 7.43 -5.56
N TYR A 11 1.01 8.50 -5.99
CA TYR A 11 0.47 8.63 -7.35
C TYR A 11 0.96 9.93 -8.01
N HIS A 12 1.07 9.90 -9.33
CA HIS A 12 1.07 11.12 -10.13
C HIS A 12 -0.33 11.74 -10.08
N GLY A 13 -0.39 13.03 -9.78
CA GLY A 13 -1.65 13.76 -9.63
C GLY A 13 -1.91 14.69 -10.81
N GLU A 14 -3.14 14.73 -11.30
CA GLU A 14 -3.61 15.72 -12.27
C GLU A 14 -4.75 16.54 -11.66
N PHE A 15 -4.68 17.87 -11.74
CA PHE A 15 -5.70 18.75 -11.20
C PHE A 15 -6.64 19.21 -12.32
N ALA A 16 -7.90 18.79 -12.25
CA ALA A 16 -8.93 19.14 -13.21
C ALA A 16 -9.48 20.55 -12.96
N SER A 17 -10.03 21.16 -14.00
CA SER A 17 -10.59 22.53 -13.94
C SER A 17 -11.83 22.67 -13.05
N ASP A 18 -12.46 21.56 -12.69
CA ASP A 18 -13.58 21.48 -11.75
C ASP A 18 -13.14 21.41 -10.27
N GLY A 19 -11.82 21.41 -10.01
CA GLY A 19 -11.24 21.32 -8.68
C GLY A 19 -10.95 19.89 -8.21
N THR A 20 -11.19 18.87 -9.04
CA THR A 20 -10.91 17.48 -8.70
C THR A 20 -9.42 17.16 -8.86
N LEU A 21 -8.82 16.46 -7.89
CA LEU A 21 -7.47 15.90 -7.99
C LEU A 21 -7.54 14.42 -8.38
N HIS A 22 -7.11 14.08 -9.60
CA HIS A 22 -7.04 12.71 -10.10
C HIS A 22 -5.71 12.05 -9.75
N CYS A 23 -5.76 10.83 -9.22
CA CYS A 23 -4.59 9.99 -9.03
C CYS A 23 -4.42 9.08 -10.26
N VAL A 24 -3.58 9.48 -11.22
CA VAL A 24 -3.57 8.89 -12.56
C VAL A 24 -2.70 7.65 -12.65
N ASN A 25 -1.49 7.70 -12.07
CA ASN A 25 -0.53 6.60 -12.16
C ASN A 25 0.16 6.36 -10.83
N LYS A 26 0.19 5.10 -10.37
CA LYS A 26 0.95 4.72 -9.19
C LYS A 26 2.45 4.81 -9.48
N ILE A 27 3.16 5.63 -8.71
CA ILE A 27 4.60 5.88 -8.88
C ILE A 27 5.45 5.23 -7.79
N SER A 28 4.85 4.93 -6.63
CA SER A 28 5.57 4.30 -5.53
C SER A 28 4.64 3.50 -4.63
N GLU A 29 5.21 2.47 -3.99
CA GLU A 29 4.56 1.73 -2.93
C GLU A 29 5.57 1.36 -1.87
N ARG A 30 5.22 1.62 -0.61
CA ARG A 30 6.05 1.32 0.54
C ARG A 30 5.25 0.56 1.58
N PHE A 31 5.83 -0.53 2.08
CA PHE A 31 5.30 -1.22 3.24
C PHE A 31 5.42 -0.35 4.50
N ILE A 32 4.32 -0.26 5.27
CA ILE A 32 4.27 0.44 6.55
C ILE A 32 4.22 -0.57 7.70
N SER A 33 3.24 -1.48 7.70
CA SER A 33 3.08 -2.48 8.77
C SER A 33 2.23 -3.66 8.36
N ALA A 34 2.34 -4.73 9.13
CA ALA A 34 1.40 -5.85 9.09
C ALA A 34 0.76 -6.02 10.46
N THR A 35 -0.54 -6.28 10.51
CA THR A 35 -1.28 -6.54 11.76
C THR A 35 -1.85 -7.95 11.70
N CYS A 36 -1.54 -8.79 12.68
CA CYS A 36 -2.12 -10.12 12.77
C CYS A 36 -3.61 -10.00 13.12
N CYS A 37 -4.50 -10.56 12.29
CA CYS A 37 -5.95 -10.41 12.46
C CYS A 37 -6.50 -11.15 13.70
N HIS A 38 -5.73 -12.06 14.31
CA HIS A 38 -6.18 -12.86 15.45
C HIS A 38 -5.74 -12.32 16.81
N CYS A 39 -4.56 -11.68 16.87
CA CYS A 39 -3.98 -11.21 18.13
C CYS A 39 -3.67 -9.71 18.13
N GLU A 40 -4.04 -9.02 17.05
CA GLU A 40 -3.93 -7.56 16.85
C GLU A 40 -2.50 -7.00 16.98
N LYS A 41 -1.50 -7.86 17.09
CA LYS A 41 -0.09 -7.46 17.13
C LYS A 41 0.32 -6.87 15.79
N ARG A 42 0.94 -5.71 15.87
CA ARG A 42 1.51 -4.96 14.74
C ARG A 42 2.99 -5.25 14.59
N TYR A 43 3.41 -5.48 13.36
CA TYR A 43 4.78 -5.84 12.99
C TYR A 43 5.32 -4.82 11.99
N ALA A 44 6.57 -4.40 12.21
CA ALA A 44 7.29 -3.48 11.34
C ALA A 44 8.08 -4.26 10.26
N LYS A 45 8.58 -3.55 9.25
CA LYS A 45 9.34 -4.14 8.14
C LYS A 45 10.50 -5.03 8.61
N ALA A 46 11.21 -4.60 9.66
CA ALA A 46 12.37 -5.31 10.20
C ALA A 46 12.05 -6.71 10.77
N THR A 47 10.77 -6.99 11.06
CA THR A 47 10.33 -8.32 11.51
C THR A 47 10.31 -9.34 10.37
N PHE A 48 10.28 -8.89 9.11
CA PHE A 48 10.15 -9.74 7.94
C PHE A 48 11.48 -9.78 7.19
N GLY A 49 11.99 -10.98 6.90
CA GLY A 49 13.21 -11.14 6.10
C GLY A 49 13.05 -10.69 4.64
N LYS A 50 11.84 -10.81 4.10
CA LYS A 50 11.47 -10.39 2.74
C LYS A 50 9.98 -10.02 2.69
N ILE A 51 9.64 -9.05 1.86
CA ILE A 51 8.25 -8.67 1.55
C ILE A 51 8.11 -8.74 0.03
N GLU A 52 7.20 -9.59 -0.45
CA GLU A 52 6.95 -9.81 -1.88
C GLU A 52 5.49 -9.48 -2.20
N TYR A 53 5.28 -8.70 -3.26
CA TYR A 53 3.96 -8.36 -3.77
C TYR A 53 3.67 -9.26 -4.97
N LEU A 54 2.81 -10.25 -4.77
CA LEU A 54 2.54 -11.30 -5.77
C LEU A 54 1.54 -10.85 -6.85
N ASN A 55 0.66 -9.90 -6.54
CA ASN A 55 -0.27 -9.31 -7.51
C ASN A 55 0.23 -7.93 -7.95
N LYS A 56 0.96 -7.88 -9.06
CA LYS A 56 1.37 -6.63 -9.73
C LYS A 56 0.41 -6.23 -10.87
N GLY A 57 -0.89 -6.51 -10.75
CA GLY A 57 -1.81 -6.28 -11.86
C GLY A 57 -3.23 -6.07 -11.37
N GLU A 58 -3.61 -4.79 -11.27
CA GLU A 58 -4.88 -4.21 -11.70
C GLU A 58 -4.81 -2.72 -11.35
N ILE A 59 -4.28 -1.95 -12.30
CA ILE A 59 -4.38 -0.50 -12.32
C ILE A 59 -5.71 -0.23 -13.04
N TYR A 60 -6.77 0.06 -12.28
CA TYR A 60 -7.99 0.69 -12.81
C TYR A 60 -7.88 2.19 -12.58
#